data_AF-A0A9K3NQH4-F1
#
_entry.id   AF-A0A9K3NQH4-F1
#
_cell.length_a   1.000
_cell.length_b   1.000
_cell.length_c   1.000
_cell.angle_alpha   90.00
_cell.angle_beta   90.00
_cell.angle_gamma   90.00
#
_symmetry.space_group_name_H-M   'P 1'
#
loop_
_entity.id
_entity.type
_entity.pdbx_description
1 polymer ?
#
loop_
_entity_poly.entity_id
_entity_poly.type
_entity_poly.pdbx_seq_one_letter_code
_entity_poly.pdbx_strand_id
1 'polypeptide(L)'
;MLFESICRSSCLCWSLGDAFDVRLRRHITFAKRVDKPFSLIYSDKYKVPNSVCESTPSKLSTYRILEPGMILLEKYVSIKDQIDIIYECEKWAKSGFFNHCDHQNGAKCKVMNMCFGRNWDPNTGYKERYRSDGSEPPPIPYELVSLVKAAVQDAQAILKDLPSMHPDICSVNYYPANGFLHLHQDRDESSDSLRRGLPVVSISIGECATFLYGDTRINKKLKRIFLYSGDVLIFGGKSRLIYHRVKQISQYTSPVQLVTEFGLRNDRLSLTFRQF
;
A
#
# COMPACT_ATOMS: atom_id res chain seq x y z
N MET A 1 -6.05 14.73 -66.28
CA MET A 1 -4.88 14.76 -65.37
C MET A 1 -5.43 14.32 -64.02
N LEU A 2 -5.25 13.07 -63.53
CA LEU A 2 -3.99 12.48 -63.01
C LEU A 2 -3.38 13.46 -61.98
N PHE A 3 -3.30 13.21 -60.66
CA PHE A 3 -3.08 12.01 -59.81
C PHE A 3 -3.64 12.27 -58.36
N GLU A 4 -3.80 11.38 -57.37
CA GLU A 4 -3.63 9.92 -57.18
C GLU A 4 -4.43 9.38 -55.93
N SER A 5 -4.79 8.09 -55.93
CA SER A 5 -5.02 7.09 -54.85
C SER A 5 -5.81 7.35 -53.54
N ILE A 6 -6.45 6.25 -53.10
CA ILE A 6 -7.17 6.01 -51.85
C ILE A 6 -6.19 5.60 -50.74
N CYS A 7 -6.39 6.09 -49.51
CA CYS A 7 -5.94 5.36 -48.33
C CYS A 7 -6.94 5.43 -47.17
N ARG A 8 -7.84 4.43 -47.10
CA ARG A 8 -8.51 4.10 -45.84
C ARG A 8 -7.48 3.44 -44.93
N SER A 9 -7.07 4.13 -43.87
CA SER A 9 -6.36 3.50 -42.75
C SER A 9 -7.25 3.55 -41.51
N SER A 10 -7.61 2.37 -41.04
CA SER A 10 -8.38 2.14 -39.82
C SER A 10 -7.65 2.75 -38.63
N CYS A 11 -8.30 3.69 -37.92
CA CYS A 11 -7.95 4.01 -36.56
C CYS A 11 -8.26 2.81 -35.66
N LEU A 12 -7.33 1.86 -35.60
CA LEU A 12 -7.30 0.84 -34.56
C LEU A 12 -7.06 1.56 -33.23
N CYS A 13 -8.15 1.82 -32.52
CA CYS A 13 -8.13 2.22 -31.13
C CYS A 13 -7.61 1.04 -30.30
N TRP A 14 -6.28 0.92 -30.20
CA TRP A 14 -5.66 0.00 -29.25
C TRP A 14 -5.94 0.54 -27.85
N SER A 15 -6.73 -0.19 -27.06
CA SER A 15 -6.92 0.18 -25.67
C SER A 15 -5.58 0.04 -24.94
N LEU A 16 -5.24 1.01 -24.09
CA LEU A 16 -4.05 0.87 -23.22
C LEU A 16 -4.20 -0.29 -22.21
N GLY A 17 -5.42 -0.82 -22.03
CA GLY A 17 -5.70 -1.96 -21.16
C GLY A 17 -5.12 -3.29 -21.67
N ASP A 18 -5.22 -3.57 -22.98
CA ASP A 18 -4.89 -4.91 -23.51
C ASP A 18 -3.41 -5.27 -23.39
N ALA A 19 -2.51 -4.31 -23.63
CA ALA A 19 -1.07 -4.51 -23.45
C ALA A 19 -0.64 -4.55 -21.97
N PHE A 20 -1.46 -3.97 -21.08
CA PHE A 20 -1.21 -3.86 -19.65
C PHE A 20 -1.66 -5.11 -18.89
N ASP A 21 -2.86 -5.61 -19.19
CA ASP A 21 -3.43 -6.85 -18.66
C ASP A 21 -2.54 -8.07 -18.99
N VAL A 22 -2.04 -8.16 -20.23
CA VAL A 22 -1.11 -9.22 -20.65
C VAL A 22 0.21 -9.21 -19.84
N ARG A 23 0.64 -8.06 -19.33
CA ARG A 23 1.87 -7.96 -18.51
C ARG A 23 1.63 -8.33 -17.05
N LEU A 24 0.52 -7.89 -16.45
CA LEU A 24 0.12 -8.33 -15.11
C LEU A 24 -0.12 -9.84 -15.06
N ARG A 25 -0.88 -10.41 -16.01
CA ARG A 25 -1.15 -11.86 -16.09
C ARG A 25 0.11 -12.72 -16.31
N ARG A 26 1.18 -12.15 -16.87
CA ARG A 26 2.46 -12.87 -17.06
C ARG A 26 3.39 -12.83 -15.85
N HIS A 27 3.29 -11.82 -15.00
CA HIS A 27 4.15 -11.69 -13.82
C HIS A 27 3.51 -12.21 -12.53
N ILE A 28 2.17 -12.24 -12.45
CA ILE A 28 1.48 -12.75 -11.27
C ILE A 28 0.45 -13.80 -11.66
N THR A 29 0.69 -15.05 -11.22
CA THR A 29 -0.10 -16.23 -11.58
C THR A 29 -0.91 -16.69 -10.37
N PHE A 30 -2.17 -16.29 -10.33
CA PHE A 30 -2.96 -16.35 -9.10
C PHE A 30 -3.86 -17.59 -8.99
N ALA A 31 -3.82 -18.26 -7.83
CA ALA A 31 -4.64 -19.42 -7.53
C ALA A 31 -6.11 -19.05 -7.23
N LYS A 32 -7.06 -19.93 -7.58
CA LYS A 32 -8.48 -19.79 -7.17
C LYS A 32 -8.66 -20.31 -5.74
N ARG A 33 -9.19 -19.47 -4.84
CA ARG A 33 -9.61 -19.86 -3.49
C ARG A 33 -11.14 -19.82 -3.36
N VAL A 34 -11.68 -20.70 -2.52
CA VAL A 34 -13.14 -20.96 -2.37
C VAL A 34 -13.66 -20.53 -0.98
N ASP A 35 -12.77 -20.23 -0.04
CA ASP A 35 -13.12 -19.92 1.35
C ASP A 35 -13.35 -18.43 1.62
N LYS A 36 -14.10 -18.13 2.69
CA LYS A 36 -14.34 -16.75 3.16
C LYS A 36 -13.04 -16.08 3.63
N PRO A 37 -12.76 -14.83 3.23
CA PRO A 37 -11.60 -14.08 3.70
C PRO A 37 -11.78 -13.59 5.15
N PHE A 38 -10.67 -13.26 5.80
CA PHE A 38 -10.55 -12.65 7.13
C PHE A 38 -11.13 -13.46 8.30
N SER A 39 -10.32 -14.34 8.91
CA SER A 39 -10.61 -14.79 10.27
C SER A 39 -10.10 -13.75 11.27
N LEU A 40 -10.92 -12.72 11.50
CA LEU A 40 -10.60 -11.65 12.44
C LEU A 40 -10.22 -12.20 13.81
N ILE A 41 -9.09 -11.71 14.33
CA ILE A 41 -8.63 -11.97 15.69
C ILE A 41 -9.53 -11.19 16.65
N TYR A 42 -10.65 -11.81 17.05
CA TYR A 42 -11.30 -11.45 18.31
C TYR A 42 -10.38 -11.89 19.44
N SER A 43 -9.69 -10.92 20.06
CA SER A 43 -9.15 -11.16 21.40
C SER A 43 -10.32 -11.13 22.40
N ASP A 44 -10.43 -12.17 23.23
CA ASP A 44 -11.43 -12.29 24.31
C ASP A 44 -11.26 -11.17 25.34
N LYS A 45 -11.82 -9.99 25.07
CA LYS A 45 -11.85 -8.83 26.00
C LYS A 45 -13.24 -8.46 26.50
N TYR A 46 -14.17 -9.42 26.46
CA TYR A 46 -15.42 -9.40 27.25
C TYR A 46 -15.54 -10.69 28.08
N LYS A 47 -14.73 -10.80 29.13
CA LYS A 47 -15.00 -11.72 30.25
C LYS A 47 -15.12 -10.93 31.56
N VAL A 48 -16.29 -11.08 32.17
CA VAL A 48 -16.63 -10.68 33.55
C VAL A 48 -15.68 -11.42 34.51
N PRO A 49 -15.22 -10.80 35.63
CA PRO A 49 -14.11 -11.35 36.41
C PRO A 49 -14.53 -12.53 37.30
N ASN A 50 -13.79 -13.64 37.21
CA ASN A 50 -13.08 -14.23 38.37
C ASN A 50 -12.27 -15.50 37.99
N SER A 51 -11.44 -15.91 38.95
CA SER A 51 -10.65 -17.15 39.06
C SER A 51 -9.48 -17.43 38.08
N VAL A 52 -8.28 -17.30 38.67
CA VAL A 52 -7.14 -18.24 38.63
C VAL A 52 -6.48 -18.59 37.27
N CYS A 53 -5.22 -18.15 37.19
CA CYS A 53 -4.07 -18.71 36.46
C CYS A 53 -4.29 -19.87 35.47
N GLU A 54 -4.12 -19.58 34.17
CA GLU A 54 -3.41 -20.49 33.27
C GLU A 54 -2.68 -19.69 32.18
N SER A 55 -1.48 -20.14 31.80
CA SER A 55 -0.53 -19.36 31.01
C SER A 55 -0.77 -19.47 29.50
N THR A 56 -0.90 -18.33 28.81
CA THR A 56 -0.77 -18.26 27.33
C THR A 56 0.26 -17.20 26.94
N PRO A 57 1.33 -17.55 26.18
CA PRO A 57 2.26 -16.55 25.67
C PRO A 57 1.61 -15.77 24.53
N SER A 58 1.30 -14.49 24.77
CA SER A 58 0.81 -13.59 23.72
C SER A 58 1.91 -13.35 22.68
N LYS A 59 1.58 -13.60 21.40
CA LYS A 59 2.44 -13.23 20.27
C LYS A 59 2.54 -11.70 20.19
N LEU A 60 3.56 -11.11 20.81
CA LEU A 60 3.91 -9.72 20.53
C LEU A 60 4.57 -9.61 19.15
N SER A 61 4.03 -8.75 18.32
CA SER A 61 4.80 -8.06 17.29
C SER A 61 5.86 -7.20 17.99
N THR A 62 7.11 -7.25 17.51
CA THR A 62 8.14 -6.32 17.98
C THR A 62 7.89 -4.95 17.36
N TYR A 63 8.30 -3.88 18.04
CA TYR A 63 8.17 -2.53 17.51
C TYR A 63 9.47 -1.75 17.63
N ARG A 64 9.66 -0.79 16.73
CA ARG A 64 10.77 0.18 16.77
C ARG A 64 10.24 1.59 16.57
N ILE A 65 10.44 2.44 17.57
CA ILE A 65 10.26 3.89 17.42
C ILE A 65 11.42 4.40 16.56
N LEU A 66 11.12 5.12 15.49
CA LEU A 66 12.10 5.59 14.50
C LEU A 66 12.38 7.08 14.65
N GLU A 67 11.32 7.88 14.87
CA GLU A 67 11.33 9.33 15.09
C GLU A 67 10.13 9.71 15.97
N PRO A 68 10.05 10.95 16.50
CA PRO A 68 8.86 11.45 17.18
C PRO A 68 7.61 11.44 16.27
N GLY A 69 6.68 10.52 16.52
CA GLY A 69 5.50 10.31 15.67
C GLY A 69 5.67 9.27 14.56
N MET A 70 6.80 8.53 14.55
CA MET A 70 7.07 7.46 13.58
C MET A 70 7.44 6.14 14.29
N ILE A 71 6.72 5.08 13.97
CA ILE A 71 6.91 3.74 14.53
C ILE A 71 6.79 2.66 13.44
N LEU A 72 7.61 1.62 13.56
CA LEU A 72 7.50 0.40 12.79
C LEU A 72 6.97 -0.71 13.70
N LEU A 73 5.85 -1.32 13.33
CA LEU A 73 5.31 -2.53 13.94
C LEU A 73 5.73 -3.72 13.07
N GLU A 74 6.61 -4.57 13.58
CA GLU A 74 7.27 -5.62 12.81
C GLU A 74 6.43 -6.90 12.82
N LYS A 75 6.22 -7.49 11.64
CA LYS A 75 5.41 -8.71 11.44
C LYS A 75 4.00 -8.60 12.08
N TYR A 76 3.45 -7.39 12.11
CA TYR A 76 2.16 -7.08 12.73
C TYR A 76 0.99 -7.76 12.02
N VAL A 77 1.00 -7.78 10.68
CA VAL A 77 -0.03 -8.45 9.88
C VAL A 77 0.30 -9.94 9.76
N SER A 78 -0.61 -10.81 10.18
CA SER A 78 -0.37 -12.26 10.14
C SER A 78 -0.24 -12.77 8.70
N ILE A 79 0.42 -13.92 8.49
CA ILE A 79 0.55 -14.48 7.14
C ILE A 79 -0.81 -14.75 6.49
N LYS A 80 -1.83 -15.11 7.27
CA LYS A 80 -3.20 -15.32 6.79
C LYS A 80 -3.84 -14.01 6.34
N ASP A 81 -3.71 -12.95 7.12
CA ASP A 81 -4.25 -11.65 6.74
C ASP A 81 -3.50 -11.11 5.51
N GLN A 82 -2.18 -11.33 5.39
CA GLN A 82 -1.43 -10.99 4.19
C GLN A 82 -1.97 -11.69 2.94
N ILE A 83 -2.31 -12.99 3.04
CA ILE A 83 -2.95 -13.77 1.98
C ILE A 83 -4.33 -13.17 1.62
N ASP A 84 -5.18 -12.92 2.63
CA ASP A 84 -6.53 -12.37 2.41
C ASP A 84 -6.48 -10.94 1.78
N ILE A 85 -5.48 -10.12 2.14
CA ILE A 85 -5.23 -8.81 1.54
C ILE A 85 -4.81 -8.91 0.06
N ILE A 86 -3.96 -9.88 -0.29
CA ILE A 86 -3.56 -10.12 -1.69
C ILE A 86 -4.80 -10.51 -2.51
N TYR A 87 -5.64 -11.41 -2.01
CA TYR A 87 -6.87 -11.83 -2.68
C TYR A 87 -7.83 -10.67 -2.97
N GLU A 88 -8.04 -9.76 -2.01
CA GLU A 88 -8.89 -8.60 -2.25
C GLU A 88 -8.23 -7.62 -3.23
N CYS A 89 -6.90 -7.43 -3.18
CA CYS A 89 -6.20 -6.62 -4.19
C CYS A 89 -6.33 -7.22 -5.61
N GLU A 90 -6.18 -8.54 -5.76
CA GLU A 90 -6.33 -9.25 -7.03
C GLU A 90 -7.71 -9.11 -7.67
N LYS A 91 -8.75 -9.23 -6.85
CA LYS A 91 -10.16 -9.18 -7.27
C LYS A 91 -10.45 -7.90 -8.03
N TRP A 92 -9.89 -6.78 -7.58
CA TRP A 92 -9.94 -5.50 -8.29
C TRP A 92 -8.87 -5.37 -9.38
N ALA A 93 -7.66 -5.92 -9.19
CA ALA A 93 -6.62 -5.94 -10.23
C ALA A 93 -7.11 -6.55 -11.57
N LYS A 94 -7.91 -7.63 -11.50
CA LYS A 94 -8.50 -8.32 -12.66
C LYS A 94 -9.48 -7.45 -13.48
N SER A 95 -9.98 -6.36 -12.90
CA SER A 95 -10.79 -5.36 -13.59
C SER A 95 -9.97 -4.24 -14.23
N GLY A 96 -8.64 -4.32 -14.22
CA GLY A 96 -7.73 -3.33 -14.82
C GLY A 96 -7.39 -2.13 -13.93
N PHE A 97 -7.69 -2.18 -12.63
CA PHE A 97 -7.61 -0.98 -11.75
C PHE A 97 -6.19 -0.48 -11.41
N PHE A 98 -5.13 -1.16 -11.84
CA PHE A 98 -3.76 -0.65 -11.72
C PHE A 98 -3.42 0.32 -12.86
N ASN A 99 -2.83 1.46 -12.54
CA ASN A 99 -2.27 2.41 -13.50
C ASN A 99 -0.74 2.42 -13.39
N HIS A 100 -0.02 2.56 -14.51
CA HIS A 100 1.41 2.90 -14.44
C HIS A 100 1.58 4.34 -13.95
N CYS A 101 2.32 4.52 -12.86
CA CYS A 101 2.76 5.85 -12.45
C CYS A 101 4.01 6.22 -13.25
N ASP A 102 3.85 7.06 -14.28
CA ASP A 102 4.95 7.76 -14.94
C ASP A 102 4.70 9.27 -14.81
N HIS A 103 5.50 9.96 -13.99
CA HIS A 103 5.35 11.39 -13.79
C HIS A 103 5.96 12.16 -14.97
N GLN A 104 5.14 12.92 -15.69
CA GLN A 104 5.56 13.73 -16.83
C GLN A 104 6.64 14.78 -16.44
N ASN A 105 6.65 15.23 -15.18
CA ASN A 105 7.62 16.18 -14.63
C ASN A 105 8.99 15.56 -14.25
N GLY A 106 9.45 14.52 -14.98
CA GLY A 106 10.80 13.97 -14.91
C GLY A 106 11.10 12.99 -13.76
N ALA A 107 10.27 12.92 -12.73
CA ALA A 107 10.42 12.01 -11.60
C ALA A 107 9.87 10.59 -11.91
N LYS A 108 10.48 9.88 -12.87
CA LYS A 108 10.09 8.51 -13.27
C LYS A 108 9.93 7.59 -12.06
N CYS A 109 8.79 6.94 -11.86
CA CYS A 109 8.69 5.87 -10.87
C CYS A 109 8.43 4.54 -11.58
N LYS A 110 8.76 3.43 -10.91
CA LYS A 110 8.52 2.09 -11.46
C LYS A 110 7.65 1.32 -10.50
N VAL A 111 6.40 1.77 -10.47
CA VAL A 111 5.34 1.28 -9.59
C VAL A 111 4.04 1.27 -10.38
N MET A 112 3.17 0.32 -10.08
CA MET A 112 1.78 0.34 -10.54
C MET A 112 0.89 0.68 -9.34
N ASN A 113 -0.06 1.59 -9.52
CA ASN A 113 -0.91 2.08 -8.43
C ASN A 113 -2.38 1.77 -8.67
N MET A 114 -3.07 1.34 -7.61
CA MET A 114 -4.53 1.24 -7.54
C MET A 114 -4.99 1.97 -6.29
N CYS A 115 -6.15 2.64 -6.33
CA CYS A 115 -6.71 3.35 -5.19
C CYS A 115 -8.07 2.76 -4.77
N PHE A 116 -8.27 2.66 -3.46
CA PHE A 116 -9.56 2.47 -2.82
C PHE A 116 -9.99 3.75 -2.09
N GLY A 117 -11.30 4.00 -2.02
CA GLY A 117 -11.90 5.14 -1.34
C GLY A 117 -11.91 6.41 -2.20
N ARG A 118 -10.78 7.12 -2.27
CA ARG A 118 -10.60 8.29 -3.16
C ARG A 118 -9.63 8.00 -4.29
N ASN A 119 -9.89 8.59 -5.45
CA ASN A 119 -8.99 8.51 -6.58
C ASN A 119 -7.80 9.47 -6.36
N TRP A 120 -6.58 8.98 -6.57
CA TRP A 120 -5.39 9.81 -6.67
C TRP A 120 -4.89 9.78 -8.11
N ASP A 121 -4.87 10.93 -8.76
CA ASP A 121 -4.34 11.10 -10.11
C ASP A 121 -2.97 11.83 -10.06
N PRO A 122 -1.94 11.38 -10.84
CA PRO A 122 -0.60 11.98 -10.80
C PRO A 122 -0.50 13.47 -11.15
N ASN A 123 -1.52 14.05 -11.79
CA ASN A 123 -1.51 15.44 -12.26
C ASN A 123 -2.35 16.36 -11.37
N THR A 124 -3.43 15.82 -10.78
CA THR A 124 -4.45 16.58 -10.04
C THR A 124 -4.51 16.23 -8.55
N GLY A 125 -3.87 15.14 -8.11
CA GLY A 125 -3.94 14.64 -6.74
C GLY A 125 -5.32 14.04 -6.43
N TYR A 126 -5.92 14.42 -5.30
CA TYR A 126 -7.27 14.01 -4.88
C TYR A 126 -8.40 14.93 -5.36
N LYS A 127 -8.15 15.82 -6.35
CA LYS A 127 -9.17 16.75 -6.86
C LYS A 127 -10.26 16.03 -7.67
N GLU A 128 -9.85 15.09 -8.51
CA GLU A 128 -10.77 14.33 -9.36
C GLU A 128 -11.39 13.15 -8.61
N ARG A 129 -12.72 13.11 -8.54
CA ARG A 129 -13.47 11.99 -7.95
C ARG A 129 -13.33 10.72 -8.77
N TYR A 130 -13.39 10.86 -10.09
CA TYR A 130 -13.35 9.77 -11.05
C TYR A 130 -11.92 9.58 -11.57
N ARG A 131 -11.62 8.35 -12.01
CA ARG A 131 -10.40 8.02 -12.75
C ARG A 131 -10.46 8.57 -14.18
N SER A 132 -9.31 8.57 -14.87
CA SER A 132 -9.22 8.99 -16.28
C SER A 132 -10.06 8.15 -17.26
N ASP A 133 -10.48 6.95 -16.84
CA ASP A 133 -11.38 6.04 -17.56
C ASP A 133 -12.87 6.27 -17.22
N GLY A 134 -13.18 7.23 -16.34
CA GLY A 134 -14.54 7.55 -15.86
C GLY A 134 -15.05 6.67 -14.71
N SER A 135 -14.30 5.66 -14.28
CA SER A 135 -14.70 4.79 -13.17
C SER A 135 -14.43 5.41 -11.78
N GLU A 136 -15.21 4.99 -10.78
CA GLU A 136 -14.92 5.30 -9.38
C GLU A 136 -13.95 4.27 -8.78
N PRO A 137 -13.05 4.67 -7.87
CA PRO A 137 -12.27 3.72 -7.08
C PRO A 137 -13.20 2.87 -6.20
N PRO A 138 -12.91 1.57 -6.02
CA PRO A 138 -13.67 0.73 -5.09
C PRO A 138 -13.61 1.25 -3.64
N PRO A 139 -14.64 1.01 -2.81
CA PRO A 139 -14.60 1.37 -1.39
C PRO A 139 -13.51 0.57 -0.67
N ILE A 140 -12.90 1.15 0.37
CA ILE A 140 -11.91 0.43 1.18
C ILE A 140 -12.60 -0.74 1.90
N PRO A 141 -12.12 -1.99 1.75
CA PRO A 141 -12.60 -3.14 2.51
C PRO A 141 -12.64 -2.85 4.03
N TYR A 142 -13.73 -3.24 4.69
CA TYR A 142 -13.97 -2.94 6.10
C TYR A 142 -12.89 -3.56 7.01
N GLU A 143 -12.37 -4.71 6.62
CA GLU A 143 -11.36 -5.48 7.32
C GLU A 143 -9.99 -4.78 7.24
N LEU A 144 -9.67 -4.14 6.10
CA LEU A 144 -8.51 -3.26 5.96
C LEU A 144 -8.65 -2.01 6.84
N VAL A 145 -9.81 -1.37 6.86
CA VAL A 145 -10.09 -0.22 7.75
C VAL A 145 -9.94 -0.63 9.22
N SER A 146 -10.39 -1.83 9.58
CA SER A 146 -10.32 -2.37 10.95
C SER A 146 -8.87 -2.69 11.35
N LEU A 147 -8.10 -3.35 10.48
CA LEU A 147 -6.68 -3.62 10.69
C LEU A 147 -5.86 -2.34 10.89
N VAL A 148 -6.13 -1.30 10.10
CA VAL A 148 -5.46 0.00 10.21
C VAL A 148 -5.83 0.72 11.51
N LYS A 149 -7.10 0.68 11.93
CA LYS A 149 -7.52 1.24 13.22
C LYS A 149 -6.85 0.52 14.39
N ALA A 150 -6.75 -0.81 14.37
CA ALA A 150 -6.03 -1.58 15.38
C ALA A 150 -4.54 -1.20 15.44
N ALA A 151 -3.87 -1.15 14.28
CA ALA A 151 -2.46 -0.77 14.20
C ALA A 151 -2.19 0.66 14.71
N VAL A 152 -3.09 1.61 14.43
CA VAL A 152 -3.03 2.98 14.99
C VAL A 152 -3.27 2.98 16.50
N GLN A 153 -4.23 2.21 17.01
CA GLN A 153 -4.50 2.11 18.46
C GLN A 153 -3.30 1.52 19.23
N ASP A 154 -2.71 0.43 18.72
CA ASP A 154 -1.51 -0.17 19.32
C ASP A 154 -0.31 0.80 19.27
N ALA A 155 -0.15 1.54 18.16
CA ALA A 155 0.85 2.59 18.05
C ALA A 155 0.59 3.76 19.00
N GLN A 156 -0.66 4.16 19.24
CA GLN A 156 -1.04 5.23 20.17
C GLN A 156 -0.75 4.88 21.64
N ALA A 157 -0.78 3.60 22.01
CA ALA A 157 -0.37 3.14 23.34
C ALA A 157 1.13 3.40 23.61
N ILE A 158 1.95 3.54 22.55
CA ILE A 158 3.40 3.77 22.59
C ILE A 158 3.73 5.24 22.29
N LEU A 159 3.10 5.81 21.25
CA LEU A 159 3.26 7.18 20.77
C LEU A 159 2.01 8.01 21.10
N LYS A 160 1.95 8.57 22.31
CA LYS A 160 0.78 9.31 22.83
C LYS A 160 0.33 10.50 21.97
N ASP A 161 1.26 11.12 21.24
CA ASP A 161 0.99 12.28 20.38
C ASP A 161 0.52 11.89 18.96
N LEU A 162 0.40 10.59 18.64
CA LEU A 162 -0.04 10.11 17.33
C LEU A 162 -1.56 10.33 17.18
N PRO A 163 -2.04 11.07 16.17
CA PRO A 163 -3.48 11.27 15.99
C PRO A 163 -4.22 9.99 15.57
N SER A 164 -5.46 9.82 16.00
CA SER A 164 -6.34 8.77 15.48
C SER A 164 -6.72 9.05 14.02
N MET A 165 -6.97 8.00 13.25
CA MET A 165 -7.32 8.08 11.83
C MET A 165 -8.58 7.27 11.50
N HIS A 166 -9.40 7.83 10.62
CA HIS A 166 -10.49 7.15 9.92
C HIS A 166 -10.14 7.15 8.43
N PRO A 167 -9.45 6.10 7.92
CA PRO A 167 -8.92 6.15 6.57
C PRO A 167 -10.04 6.12 5.53
N ASP A 168 -10.04 7.12 4.65
CA ASP A 168 -10.90 7.22 3.45
C ASP A 168 -10.08 7.14 2.15
N ILE A 169 -8.76 7.00 2.28
CA ILE A 169 -7.80 6.71 1.21
C ILE A 169 -7.07 5.40 1.53
N CYS A 170 -6.99 4.48 0.56
CA CYS A 170 -5.97 3.44 0.55
C CYS A 170 -5.33 3.36 -0.84
N SER A 171 -4.03 3.58 -0.92
CA SER A 171 -3.25 3.53 -2.16
C SER A 171 -2.40 2.26 -2.19
N VAL A 172 -2.70 1.35 -3.11
CA VAL A 172 -2.02 0.06 -3.30
C VAL A 172 -0.95 0.24 -4.37
N ASN A 173 0.31 0.16 -3.95
CA ASN A 173 1.48 0.22 -4.82
C ASN A 173 2.06 -1.19 -5.03
N TYR A 174 2.04 -1.68 -6.27
CA TYR A 174 2.75 -2.87 -6.70
C TYR A 174 4.12 -2.49 -7.28
N TYR A 175 5.17 -3.12 -6.75
CA TYR A 175 6.55 -2.97 -7.19
C TYR A 175 7.03 -4.30 -7.78
N PRO A 176 7.41 -4.35 -9.08
CA PRO A 176 8.14 -5.49 -9.61
C PRO A 176 9.57 -5.53 -9.03
N ALA A 177 10.32 -6.57 -9.35
CA ALA A 177 11.71 -6.80 -8.89
C ALA A 177 12.71 -5.63 -9.05
N ASN A 178 12.48 -4.72 -10.01
CA ASN A 178 13.27 -3.50 -10.22
C ASN A 178 12.45 -2.22 -10.00
N GLY A 179 11.37 -2.33 -9.24
CA GLY A 179 10.48 -1.25 -8.86
C GLY A 179 11.12 -0.31 -7.83
N PHE A 180 10.74 0.96 -7.91
CA PHE A 180 11.18 2.00 -6.99
C PHE A 180 10.21 3.18 -7.04
N LEU A 181 10.24 4.01 -6.00
CA LEU A 181 9.51 5.28 -5.93
C LEU A 181 10.50 6.38 -5.54
N HIS A 182 10.41 7.55 -6.16
CA HIS A 182 11.33 8.65 -5.89
C HIS A 182 11.10 9.29 -4.50
N LEU A 183 11.99 10.20 -4.11
CA LEU A 183 11.88 10.93 -2.84
C LEU A 183 10.73 11.95 -2.90
N HIS A 184 9.69 11.73 -2.09
CA HIS A 184 8.47 12.53 -2.06
C HIS A 184 8.01 12.78 -0.61
N GLN A 185 6.92 13.53 -0.45
CA GLN A 185 6.17 13.69 0.80
C GLN A 185 4.70 13.51 0.43
N ASP A 186 3.94 12.76 1.22
CA ASP A 186 2.47 12.69 1.09
C ASP A 186 1.90 14.02 1.57
N ARG A 187 1.46 14.86 0.62
CA ARG A 187 1.04 16.25 0.86
C ARG A 187 -0.25 16.64 0.15
N ASP A 188 -0.92 15.69 -0.47
CA ASP A 188 -2.04 15.95 -1.38
C ASP A 188 -3.39 15.88 -0.65
N GLU A 189 -3.37 15.46 0.62
CA GLU A 189 -4.51 15.46 1.54
C GLU A 189 -4.91 16.90 1.93
N SER A 190 -6.07 17.08 2.58
CA SER A 190 -6.52 18.44 2.91
C SER A 190 -5.58 19.16 3.87
N SER A 191 -5.60 20.50 3.82
CA SER A 191 -4.87 21.34 4.77
C SER A 191 -5.30 21.13 6.22
N ASP A 192 -6.45 20.49 6.49
CA ASP A 192 -6.83 20.08 7.84
C ASP A 192 -6.12 18.80 8.28
N SER A 193 -6.17 17.76 7.45
CA SER A 193 -5.47 16.48 7.67
C SER A 193 -3.98 16.69 7.90
N LEU A 194 -3.34 17.50 7.03
CA LEU A 194 -1.92 17.84 7.15
C LEU A 194 -1.60 18.65 8.41
N ARG A 195 -2.40 19.68 8.73
CA ARG A 195 -2.19 20.54 9.92
C ARG A 195 -2.37 19.77 11.23
N ARG A 196 -3.30 18.81 11.26
CA ARG A 196 -3.52 17.90 12.39
C ARG A 196 -2.50 16.78 12.49
N GLY A 197 -1.66 16.59 11.46
CA GLY A 197 -0.67 15.52 11.42
C GLY A 197 -1.28 14.11 11.34
N LEU A 198 -2.49 13.96 10.78
CA LEU A 198 -3.19 12.66 10.72
C LEU A 198 -2.31 11.61 10.04
N PRO A 199 -2.07 10.43 10.65
CA PRO A 199 -0.98 9.56 10.24
C PRO A 199 -1.15 8.97 8.83
N VAL A 200 -0.02 8.61 8.23
CA VAL A 200 0.06 7.66 7.13
C VAL A 200 0.38 6.29 7.73
N VAL A 201 -0.34 5.25 7.30
CA VAL A 201 -0.10 3.85 7.69
C VAL A 201 0.21 3.04 6.44
N SER A 202 1.40 2.44 6.34
CA SER A 202 1.83 1.64 5.19
C SER A 202 2.10 0.20 5.58
N ILE A 203 1.30 -0.72 5.05
CA ILE A 203 1.44 -2.17 5.22
C ILE A 203 2.32 -2.72 4.08
N SER A 204 3.34 -3.51 4.41
CA SER A 204 4.23 -4.15 3.43
C SER A 204 3.93 -5.65 3.28
N ILE A 205 3.83 -6.14 2.04
CA ILE A 205 3.56 -7.56 1.73
C ILE A 205 4.44 -8.02 0.55
N GLY A 206 4.98 -9.24 0.62
CA GLY A 206 5.89 -9.79 -0.38
C GLY A 206 7.34 -9.42 -0.10
N GLU A 207 8.08 -9.02 -1.14
CA GLU A 207 9.51 -8.74 -1.02
C GLU A 207 9.85 -7.57 -0.10
N CYS A 208 11.01 -7.65 0.55
CA CYS A 208 11.54 -6.63 1.43
C CYS A 208 11.94 -5.35 0.66
N ALA A 209 11.44 -4.19 1.09
CA ALA A 209 11.86 -2.90 0.54
C ALA A 209 12.98 -2.26 1.37
N THR A 210 13.98 -1.71 0.68
CA THR A 210 14.87 -0.69 1.27
C THR A 210 14.15 0.66 1.27
N PHE A 211 13.64 1.08 2.42
CA PHE A 211 12.94 2.35 2.61
C PHE A 211 13.89 3.38 3.20
N LEU A 212 13.94 4.58 2.61
CA LEU A 212 14.70 5.71 3.13
C LEU A 212 13.79 6.86 3.53
N TYR A 213 14.13 7.57 4.60
CA TYR A 213 13.36 8.72 5.09
C TYR A 213 14.23 9.80 5.75
N GLY A 214 13.68 11.01 5.92
CA GLY A 214 14.27 12.08 6.73
C GLY A 214 13.59 13.43 6.49
N ASP A 215 14.01 14.47 7.23
CA ASP A 215 13.34 15.78 7.19
C ASP A 215 13.72 16.65 5.97
N THR A 216 14.70 16.21 5.17
CA THR A 216 15.23 17.01 4.05
C THR A 216 15.41 16.17 2.80
N ARG A 217 15.46 16.82 1.62
CA ARG A 217 15.76 16.18 0.34
C ARG A 217 17.21 15.71 0.19
N ILE A 218 18.07 15.96 1.18
CA ILE A 218 19.52 15.70 1.08
C ILE A 218 19.77 14.20 1.27
N ASN A 219 20.09 13.49 0.17
CA ASN A 219 20.32 12.03 0.16
C ASN A 219 21.25 11.53 1.29
N LYS A 220 22.31 12.27 1.64
CA LYS A 220 23.28 11.91 2.70
C LYS A 220 22.70 11.98 4.13
N LYS A 221 21.57 12.66 4.33
CA LYS A 221 20.87 12.79 5.62
C LYS A 221 19.71 11.79 5.78
N LEU A 222 19.40 10.99 4.76
CA LEU A 222 18.31 10.03 4.83
C LEU A 222 18.71 8.81 5.67
N LYS A 223 17.91 8.51 6.70
CA LYS A 223 17.96 7.26 7.45
C LYS A 223 17.42 6.11 6.59
N ARG A 224 17.81 4.88 6.90
CA ARG A 224 17.41 3.64 6.18
C ARG A 224 16.78 2.65 7.14
N ILE A 225 15.66 2.06 6.72
CA ILE A 225 15.08 0.84 7.29
C ILE A 225 14.81 -0.19 6.20
N PHE A 226 14.58 -1.42 6.62
CA PHE A 226 14.05 -2.49 5.79
C PHE A 226 12.59 -2.70 6.21
N LEU A 227 11.71 -2.87 5.23
CA LEU A 227 10.29 -3.18 5.44
C LEU A 227 10.02 -4.57 4.87
N TYR A 228 9.79 -5.54 5.75
CA TYR A 228 9.54 -6.94 5.41
C TYR A 228 8.03 -7.22 5.26
N SER A 229 7.70 -8.41 4.75
CA SER A 229 6.31 -8.87 4.65
C SER A 229 5.64 -8.97 6.01
N GLY A 230 4.51 -8.29 6.18
CA GLY A 230 3.76 -8.18 7.42
C GLY A 230 4.09 -6.96 8.27
N ASP A 231 5.11 -6.18 7.92
CA ASP A 231 5.46 -4.95 8.64
C ASP A 231 4.45 -3.84 8.36
N VAL A 232 4.12 -3.06 9.41
CA VAL A 232 3.30 -1.85 9.33
C VAL A 232 4.11 -0.65 9.79
N LEU A 233 4.41 0.25 8.86
CA LEU A 233 5.05 1.52 9.16
C LEU A 233 4.00 2.61 9.36
N ILE A 234 4.09 3.36 10.45
CA ILE A 234 3.18 4.46 10.76
C ILE A 234 3.98 5.74 10.97
N PHE A 235 3.59 6.83 10.30
CA PHE A 235 4.18 8.16 10.51
C PHE A 235 3.11 9.26 10.52
N GLY A 236 3.04 10.01 11.61
CA GLY A 236 2.10 11.11 11.83
C GLY A 236 2.70 12.17 12.76
N GLY A 237 1.88 13.13 13.17
CA GLY A 237 2.32 14.25 14.00
C GLY A 237 3.54 14.97 13.40
N LYS A 238 4.64 15.05 14.15
CA LYS A 238 5.91 15.67 13.71
C LYS A 238 6.51 14.97 12.48
N SER A 239 6.32 13.66 12.32
CA SER A 239 6.80 12.90 11.16
C SER A 239 5.81 12.84 9.99
N ARG A 240 4.65 13.53 10.04
CA ARG A 240 3.64 13.42 8.97
C ARG A 240 4.14 13.85 7.58
N LEU A 241 5.11 14.77 7.53
CA LEU A 241 5.70 15.31 6.31
C LEU A 241 7.18 14.90 6.16
N ILE A 242 7.58 13.70 6.57
CA ILE A 242 8.92 13.19 6.23
C ILE A 242 9.09 13.03 4.71
N TYR A 243 10.26 13.42 4.19
CA TYR A 243 10.67 13.00 2.86
C TYR A 243 10.99 11.51 2.91
N HIS A 244 10.43 10.73 1.99
CA HIS A 244 10.63 9.28 1.99
C HIS A 244 10.62 8.66 0.59
N ARG A 245 11.21 7.46 0.47
CA ARG A 245 11.26 6.68 -0.79
C ARG A 245 11.43 5.18 -0.59
N VAL A 246 10.92 4.40 -1.54
CA VAL A 246 11.32 3.00 -1.77
C VAL A 246 12.50 3.02 -2.73
N LYS A 247 13.73 2.78 -2.23
CA LYS A 247 14.95 2.82 -3.03
C LYS A 247 15.07 1.61 -3.97
N GLN A 248 14.76 0.43 -3.44
CA GLN A 248 15.01 -0.86 -4.10
C GLN A 248 14.17 -1.95 -3.42
N ILE A 249 13.71 -2.92 -4.22
CA ILE A 249 13.15 -4.19 -3.76
C ILE A 249 14.29 -5.22 -3.66
N SER A 250 14.40 -5.89 -2.51
CA SER A 250 15.27 -7.04 -2.30
C SER A 250 14.61 -8.29 -2.91
N GLN A 251 15.35 -9.15 -3.59
CA GLN A 251 14.80 -10.37 -4.20
C GLN A 251 14.94 -11.56 -3.25
N TYR A 252 14.02 -12.54 -3.38
CA TYR A 252 14.04 -13.82 -2.64
C TYR A 252 13.92 -13.69 -1.12
N THR A 253 13.16 -12.68 -0.67
CA THR A 253 12.86 -12.37 0.74
C THR A 253 11.38 -12.53 1.11
N SER A 254 10.50 -12.77 0.14
CA SER A 254 9.08 -13.06 0.37
C SER A 254 8.86 -14.33 1.23
N PRO A 255 7.87 -14.37 2.13
CA PRO A 255 7.48 -15.58 2.84
C PRO A 255 7.08 -16.70 1.87
N VAL A 256 7.54 -17.93 2.13
CA VAL A 256 7.32 -19.08 1.24
C VAL A 256 5.83 -19.33 0.95
N GLN A 257 4.95 -19.09 1.91
CA GLN A 257 3.50 -19.23 1.74
C GLN A 257 2.96 -18.34 0.61
N LEU A 258 3.38 -17.07 0.58
CA LEU A 258 2.95 -16.12 -0.47
C LEU A 258 3.50 -16.51 -1.85
N VAL A 259 4.73 -17.05 -1.88
CA VAL A 259 5.35 -17.56 -3.11
C VAL A 259 4.62 -18.81 -3.63
N THR A 260 4.20 -19.71 -2.74
CA THR A 260 3.49 -20.95 -3.10
C THR A 260 2.05 -20.69 -3.54
N GLU A 261 1.32 -19.80 -2.88
CA GLU A 261 -0.11 -19.57 -3.14
C GLU A 261 -0.38 -18.61 -4.33
N PHE A 262 0.45 -17.58 -4.49
CA PHE A 262 0.24 -16.51 -5.49
C PHE A 262 1.31 -16.43 -6.58
N GLY A 263 2.37 -17.23 -6.48
CA GLY A 263 3.52 -17.12 -7.37
C GLY A 263 4.27 -15.79 -7.27
N LEU A 264 4.10 -15.03 -6.17
CA LEU A 264 4.74 -13.73 -5.91
C LEU A 264 6.27 -13.88 -5.78
N ARG A 265 6.95 -13.99 -6.92
CA ARG A 265 8.40 -14.15 -7.04
C ARG A 265 9.01 -12.80 -7.42
N ASN A 266 9.69 -12.18 -6.45
CA ASN A 266 10.38 -10.89 -6.61
C ASN A 266 9.47 -9.65 -6.65
N ASP A 267 8.23 -9.76 -6.18
CA ASP A 267 7.25 -8.67 -6.19
C ASP A 267 6.88 -8.21 -4.77
N ARG A 268 6.57 -6.90 -4.63
CA ARG A 268 6.11 -6.30 -3.37
C ARG A 268 4.82 -5.52 -3.56
N LEU A 269 3.89 -5.67 -2.62
CA LEU A 269 2.74 -4.79 -2.43
C LEU A 269 2.98 -3.85 -1.23
N SER A 270 2.49 -2.62 -1.34
CA SER A 270 2.42 -1.63 -0.25
C SER A 270 1.03 -1.04 -0.23
N LEU A 271 0.29 -1.23 0.86
CA LEU A 271 -1.03 -0.61 1.05
C LEU A 271 -0.86 0.58 1.98
N THR A 272 -1.02 1.79 1.45
CA THR A 272 -0.78 3.05 2.16
C THR A 272 -2.09 3.77 2.43
N PHE A 273 -2.51 3.74 3.68
CA PHE A 273 -3.76 4.30 4.21
C PHE A 273 -3.55 5.71 4.74
N ARG A 274 -4.49 6.59 4.41
CA ARG A 274 -4.49 8.01 4.73
C ARG A 274 -5.93 8.48 4.98
N GLN A 275 -6.07 9.67 5.55
CA GLN A 275 -7.34 10.38 5.67
C GLN A 275 -7.21 11.74 4.99
N PHE A 276 -8.18 12.09 4.14
CA PHE A 276 -8.22 13.36 3.42
C PHE A 276 -8.57 14.54 4.33
#